data_AF-A0A099I4D9-F1
#
_entry.id   AF-A0A099I4D9-F1
#
_cell.length_a   1.000
_cell.length_b   1.000
_cell.length_c   1.000
_cell.angle_alpha   90.00
_cell.angle_beta   90.00
_cell.angle_gamma   90.00
#
_symmetry.space_group_name_H-M   'P 1'
#
loop_
_entity.id
_entity.type
_entity.pdbx_description
1 polymer ?
#
loop_
_entity_poly.entity_id
_entity_poly.type
_entity_poly.pdbx_seq_one_letter_code
_entity_poly.pdbx_strand_id
1 'polypeptide(L)'
;MTPDIKLNGTSVASMGWLRETISFPVPQSQSNTIVVPGRNSPIRYTEALGRISYQPRSFSLTFSMLGTRAKYDQMVSEIANRYVGQLVQVSTSEEPELYAIGTLEISSEYDPLSGKGQLAISCEDADSYRYHNEETIVNLTGSGTLIIENDFMPVVPVITTSAEAALSWTIGSDSFRKSLSVGTWTLPEFELQAGRNTVTIQGTGTTTFRFREGRL
;
A
#
# COMPACT_ATOMS: atom_id res chain seq x y z
N MET A 1 -5.84 14.83 19.68
CA MET A 1 -5.06 14.97 18.44
C MET A 1 -6.04 15.42 17.37
N THR A 2 -5.79 16.53 16.67
CA THR A 2 -6.67 16.97 15.57
C THR A 2 -6.45 16.02 14.40
N PRO A 3 -7.49 15.36 13.88
CA PRO A 3 -7.33 14.44 12.75
C PRO A 3 -6.82 15.20 11.52
N ASP A 4 -5.84 14.64 10.83
CA ASP A 4 -5.15 15.27 9.70
C ASP A 4 -4.90 14.26 8.58
N ILE A 5 -4.70 14.79 7.38
CA ILE A 5 -4.27 14.04 6.20
C ILE A 5 -2.96 14.61 5.72
N LYS A 6 -2.03 13.73 5.36
CA LYS A 6 -0.77 14.12 4.75
C LYS A 6 -0.72 13.65 3.31
N LEU A 7 -0.36 14.56 2.42
CA LEU A 7 -0.09 14.31 1.01
C LEU A 7 1.43 14.43 0.79
N ASN A 8 2.08 13.34 0.39
CA ASN A 8 3.55 13.25 0.31
C ASN A 8 4.24 13.76 1.60
N GLY A 9 3.68 13.42 2.76
CA GLY A 9 4.15 13.87 4.07
C GLY A 9 3.76 15.30 4.47
N THR A 10 3.19 16.10 3.57
CA THR A 10 2.77 17.48 3.87
C THR A 10 1.35 17.51 4.44
N SER A 11 1.18 18.14 5.60
CA SER A 11 -0.11 18.25 6.30
C SER A 11 -1.09 19.15 5.54
N VAL A 12 -2.27 18.62 5.22
CA VAL A 12 -3.37 19.37 4.59
C VAL A 12 -3.93 20.40 5.57
N ALA A 13 -3.98 20.08 6.88
CA ALA A 13 -4.34 21.05 7.91
C ALA A 13 -3.37 22.24 7.97
N SER A 14 -2.06 22.02 7.80
CA SER A 14 -1.07 23.11 7.75
C SER A 14 -1.23 24.02 6.53
N MET A 15 -1.84 23.53 5.45
CA MET A 15 -2.22 24.34 4.27
C MET A 15 -3.49 25.16 4.50
N GLY A 16 -4.14 25.03 5.67
CA GLY A 16 -5.31 25.79 6.07
C GLY A 16 -6.65 25.09 5.83
N TRP A 17 -6.63 23.84 5.36
CA TRP A 17 -7.82 23.05 5.09
C TRP A 17 -8.27 22.27 6.32
N LEU A 18 -9.56 22.38 6.66
CA LEU A 18 -10.19 21.66 7.76
C LEU A 18 -10.84 20.40 7.21
N ARG A 19 -10.45 19.25 7.73
CA ARG A 19 -11.05 17.96 7.36
C ARG A 19 -12.52 17.90 7.78
N GLU A 20 -13.41 17.54 6.86
CA GLU A 20 -14.82 17.29 7.13
C GLU A 20 -15.13 15.79 7.16
N THR A 21 -14.88 15.09 6.05
CA THR A 21 -15.18 13.67 5.91
C THR A 21 -14.02 12.92 5.25
N ILE A 22 -13.85 11.67 5.67
CA ILE A 22 -12.92 10.72 5.07
C ILE A 22 -13.68 9.46 4.77
N SER A 23 -13.63 9.04 3.51
CA SER A 23 -14.06 7.74 3.06
C SER A 23 -12.83 6.99 2.55
N PHE A 24 -12.38 6.00 3.34
CA PHE A 24 -11.22 5.17 3.03
C PHE A 24 -11.61 3.69 3.11
N PRO A 25 -12.46 3.20 2.18
CA PRO A 25 -12.98 1.82 2.25
C PRO A 25 -11.88 0.78 2.01
N VAL A 26 -12.16 -0.44 2.47
CA VAL A 26 -11.37 -1.62 2.07
C VAL A 26 -11.59 -1.90 0.57
N PRO A 27 -10.57 -2.36 -0.16
CA PRO A 27 -10.70 -2.63 -1.59
C PRO A 27 -11.66 -3.80 -1.82
N GLN A 28 -12.38 -3.76 -2.95
CA GLN A 28 -13.26 -4.86 -3.33
C GLN A 28 -12.45 -6.05 -3.84
N SER A 29 -12.88 -7.27 -3.54
CA SER A 29 -12.27 -8.46 -4.13
C SER A 29 -12.61 -8.54 -5.62
N GLN A 30 -11.63 -8.94 -6.43
CA GLN A 30 -11.86 -9.29 -7.82
C GLN A 30 -12.64 -10.61 -7.83
N SER A 31 -13.92 -10.53 -8.20
CA SER A 31 -14.81 -11.67 -8.20
C SER A 31 -15.43 -11.87 -9.58
N ASN A 32 -15.44 -13.12 -10.03
CA ASN A 32 -16.23 -13.54 -11.17
C ASN A 32 -17.08 -14.74 -10.74
N THR A 33 -18.39 -14.64 -10.93
CA THR A 33 -19.37 -15.62 -10.43
C THR A 33 -20.26 -16.08 -11.58
N ILE A 34 -20.34 -17.39 -11.80
CA ILE A 34 -21.21 -17.99 -12.82
C ILE A 34 -22.35 -18.74 -12.14
N VAL A 35 -23.59 -18.33 -12.45
CA VAL A 35 -24.81 -19.04 -12.03
C VAL A 35 -25.16 -20.06 -13.11
N VAL A 36 -25.20 -21.33 -12.75
CA VAL A 36 -25.54 -22.43 -13.67
C VAL A 36 -26.94 -22.93 -13.36
N PRO A 37 -27.88 -22.94 -14.32
CA PRO A 37 -29.20 -23.55 -14.14
C PRO A 37 -29.10 -24.99 -13.64
N GLY A 38 -29.87 -25.33 -12.61
CA GLY A 38 -29.86 -26.66 -11.98
C GLY A 38 -28.80 -26.84 -10.88
N ARG A 39 -27.96 -25.84 -10.60
CA ARG A 39 -27.12 -25.81 -9.39
C ARG A 39 -27.74 -24.92 -8.32
N ASN A 40 -27.61 -25.34 -7.06
CA ASN A 40 -28.07 -24.57 -5.90
C ASN A 40 -27.07 -23.52 -5.43
N SER A 41 -25.85 -23.52 -5.97
CA SER A 41 -24.79 -22.57 -5.61
C SER A 41 -24.03 -22.13 -6.86
N PRO A 42 -23.67 -20.84 -6.94
CA PRO A 42 -22.89 -20.34 -8.05
C PRO A 42 -21.43 -20.80 -7.98
N ILE A 43 -20.78 -20.87 -9.14
CA ILE A 43 -19.34 -21.12 -9.26
C ILE A 43 -18.64 -19.78 -9.07
N ARG A 44 -17.67 -19.70 -8.15
CA ARG A 44 -16.90 -18.49 -7.85
C ARG A 44 -15.46 -18.67 -8.31
N TYR A 45 -14.98 -17.76 -9.15
CA TYR A 45 -13.59 -17.69 -9.64
C TYR A 45 -12.76 -16.64 -8.87
N THR A 46 -13.16 -16.30 -7.65
CA THR A 46 -12.48 -15.32 -6.78
C THR A 46 -11.07 -15.74 -6.36
N GLU A 47 -10.80 -17.04 -6.39
CA GLU A 47 -9.52 -17.64 -6.01
C GLU A 47 -8.84 -18.23 -7.25
N ALA A 48 -8.47 -17.38 -8.21
CA ALA A 48 -7.57 -17.82 -9.27
C ALA A 48 -6.18 -18.03 -8.67
N LEU A 49 -5.56 -19.19 -8.93
CA LEU A 49 -4.22 -19.55 -8.43
C LEU A 49 -4.10 -19.58 -6.89
N GLY A 50 -5.20 -19.86 -6.18
CA GLY A 50 -5.21 -20.06 -4.73
C GLY A 50 -5.14 -18.79 -3.89
N ARG A 51 -5.35 -17.61 -4.49
CA ARG A 51 -5.36 -16.32 -3.79
C ARG A 51 -6.48 -15.41 -4.27
N ILE A 52 -6.90 -14.51 -3.39
CA ILE A 52 -7.86 -13.46 -3.70
C ILE A 52 -7.10 -12.23 -4.16
N SER A 53 -7.39 -11.75 -5.37
CA SER A 53 -6.92 -10.46 -5.86
C SER A 53 -7.93 -9.37 -5.53
N TYR A 54 -7.46 -8.13 -5.45
CA TYR A 54 -8.29 -6.97 -5.08
C TYR A 54 -8.31 -5.96 -6.23
N GLN A 55 -9.43 -5.26 -6.38
CA GLN A 55 -9.54 -4.13 -7.29
C GLN A 55 -8.72 -2.94 -6.75
N PRO A 56 -8.32 -1.99 -7.61
CA PRO A 56 -7.83 -0.70 -7.15
C PRO A 56 -8.76 -0.11 -6.09
N ARG A 57 -8.18 0.56 -5.10
CA ARG A 57 -8.93 1.21 -4.03
C ARG A 57 -9.38 2.58 -4.53
N SER A 58 -10.65 2.89 -4.28
CA SER A 58 -11.16 4.26 -4.39
C SER A 58 -11.31 4.89 -3.01
N PHE A 59 -10.91 6.14 -2.84
CA PHE A 59 -11.14 6.91 -1.61
C PHE A 59 -11.55 8.35 -1.91
N SER A 60 -12.21 8.99 -0.95
CA SER A 60 -12.67 10.38 -1.06
C SER A 60 -12.44 11.11 0.25
N LEU A 61 -11.90 12.32 0.17
CA LEU A 61 -11.56 13.18 1.28
C LEU A 61 -12.16 14.55 1.03
N THR A 62 -12.97 15.05 1.97
CA THR A 62 -13.59 16.37 1.86
C THR A 62 -13.04 17.28 2.93
N PHE A 63 -12.63 18.46 2.50
CA PHE A 63 -12.10 19.52 3.34
C PHE A 63 -12.90 20.80 3.13
N SER A 64 -12.88 21.67 4.13
CA SER A 64 -13.43 23.01 4.03
C SER A 64 -12.49 24.05 4.61
N MET A 65 -12.73 25.30 4.25
CA MET A 65 -12.08 26.43 4.89
C MET A 65 -13.09 27.56 5.10
N LEU A 66 -12.88 28.29 6.19
CA LEU A 66 -13.58 29.54 6.48
C LEU A 66 -12.67 30.71 6.15
N GLY A 67 -13.15 31.67 5.36
CA GLY A 67 -12.37 32.85 5.01
C GLY A 67 -12.84 33.56 3.76
N THR A 68 -11.99 34.45 3.26
CA THR A 68 -12.28 35.24 2.06
C THR A 68 -12.15 34.41 0.79
N ARG A 69 -12.90 34.79 -0.24
CA ARG A 69 -12.81 34.17 -1.57
C ARG A 69 -11.38 34.16 -2.13
N ALA A 70 -10.65 35.27 -1.97
CA ALA A 70 -9.27 35.38 -2.45
C ALA A 70 -8.33 34.35 -1.78
N LYS A 71 -8.49 34.12 -0.47
CA LYS A 71 -7.69 33.11 0.25
C LYS A 71 -8.06 31.69 -0.20
N TYR A 72 -9.35 31.43 -0.41
CA TYR A 72 -9.82 30.16 -0.95
C TYR A 72 -9.21 29.86 -2.32
N ASP A 73 -9.26 30.80 -3.27
CA ASP A 73 -8.69 30.61 -4.61
C ASP A 73 -7.18 30.36 -4.56
N GLN A 74 -6.45 31.04 -3.66
CA GLN A 74 -5.03 30.80 -3.44
C GLN A 74 -4.76 29.38 -2.90
N MET A 75 -5.50 28.94 -1.89
CA MET A 75 -5.34 27.62 -1.27
C MET A 75 -5.71 26.48 -2.24
N VAL A 76 -6.77 26.65 -3.03
CA VAL A 76 -7.13 25.71 -4.09
C VAL A 76 -6.02 25.63 -5.13
N SER A 77 -5.50 26.78 -5.58
CA SER A 77 -4.40 26.81 -6.55
C SER A 77 -3.13 26.13 -6.02
N GLU A 78 -2.80 26.30 -4.74
CA GLU A 78 -1.64 25.65 -4.11
C GLU A 78 -1.75 24.12 -4.15
N ILE A 79 -2.90 23.58 -3.72
CA ILE A 79 -3.13 22.13 -3.74
C ILE A 79 -3.24 21.60 -5.16
N ALA A 80 -4.00 22.28 -6.02
CA ALA A 80 -4.28 21.82 -7.37
C ALA A 80 -2.99 21.71 -8.19
N ASN A 81 -2.16 22.76 -8.18
CA ASN A 81 -0.90 22.77 -8.92
C ASN A 81 0.11 21.72 -8.41
N ARG A 82 0.01 21.32 -7.14
CA ARG A 82 0.94 20.36 -6.55
C ARG A 82 0.50 18.92 -6.71
N TYR A 83 -0.80 18.62 -6.74
CA TYR A 83 -1.28 17.26 -6.56
C TYR A 83 -2.30 16.77 -7.60
N VAL A 84 -2.96 17.63 -8.36
CA VAL A 84 -3.93 17.19 -9.38
C VAL A 84 -3.23 16.33 -10.43
N GLY A 85 -3.79 15.15 -10.69
CA GLY A 85 -3.29 14.18 -11.66
C GLY A 85 -1.93 13.57 -11.30
N GLN A 86 -1.43 13.78 -10.08
CA GLN A 86 -0.16 13.22 -9.63
C GLN A 86 -0.38 11.96 -8.80
N LEU A 87 0.57 11.03 -8.92
CA LEU A 87 0.68 9.88 -8.04
C LEU A 87 1.19 10.34 -6.66
N VAL A 88 0.35 10.24 -5.64
CA VAL A 88 0.60 10.83 -4.32
C VAL A 88 0.45 9.79 -3.22
N GLN A 89 1.37 9.85 -2.26
CA GLN A 89 1.28 9.13 -1.01
C GLN A 89 0.30 9.84 -0.07
N VAL A 90 -0.75 9.13 0.34
CA VAL A 90 -1.78 9.63 1.27
C VAL A 90 -1.70 8.86 2.57
N SER A 91 -1.48 9.56 3.68
CA SER A 91 -1.52 8.97 5.03
C SER A 91 -2.49 9.71 5.94
N THR A 92 -3.15 8.94 6.81
CA THR A 92 -4.12 9.43 7.78
C THR A 92 -3.48 9.52 9.16
N SER A 93 -3.93 10.47 9.97
CA SER A 93 -3.48 10.58 11.36
C SER A 93 -3.85 9.38 12.23
N GLU A 94 -4.90 8.65 11.85
CA GLU A 94 -5.42 7.47 12.53
C GLU A 94 -4.52 6.25 12.35
N GLU A 95 -3.87 6.13 11.20
CA GLU A 95 -2.95 5.05 10.88
C GLU A 95 -1.62 5.65 10.37
N PRO A 96 -0.85 6.30 11.26
CA PRO A 96 0.33 7.08 10.88
C PRO A 96 1.46 6.22 10.31
N GLU A 97 1.45 4.91 10.58
CA GLU A 97 2.45 3.94 10.10
C GLU A 97 2.16 3.46 8.67
N LEU A 98 0.96 3.74 8.15
CA LEU A 98 0.50 3.27 6.85
C LEU A 98 0.24 4.42 5.88
N TYR A 99 0.38 4.12 4.59
CA TYR A 99 -0.04 5.02 3.52
C TYR A 99 -0.63 4.27 2.34
N ALA A 100 -1.48 4.94 1.57
CA ALA A 100 -1.87 4.49 0.24
C ALA A 100 -1.15 5.33 -0.82
N ILE A 101 -1.03 4.79 -2.02
CA ILE A 101 -0.55 5.50 -3.20
C ILE A 101 -1.66 5.44 -4.25
N GLY A 102 -1.93 6.58 -4.90
CA GLY A 102 -2.88 6.66 -6.00
C GLY A 102 -2.85 8.02 -6.69
N THR A 103 -3.53 8.14 -7.82
CA THR A 103 -3.61 9.39 -8.57
C THR A 103 -4.72 10.26 -8.00
N LEU A 104 -4.40 11.50 -7.63
CA LEU A 104 -5.38 12.39 -7.01
C LEU A 104 -6.12 13.24 -8.04
N GLU A 105 -7.43 13.21 -7.96
CA GLU A 105 -8.34 14.16 -8.60
C GLU A 105 -8.86 15.13 -7.56
N ILE A 106 -8.97 16.40 -7.94
CA ILE A 106 -9.34 17.47 -7.01
C ILE A 106 -10.46 18.31 -7.60
N SER A 107 -11.54 18.44 -6.85
CA SER A 107 -12.64 19.35 -7.15
C SER A 107 -12.81 20.37 -6.03
N SER A 108 -13.33 21.54 -6.39
CA SER A 108 -13.40 22.68 -5.48
C SER A 108 -14.72 23.42 -5.67
N GLU A 109 -15.44 23.67 -4.58
CA GLU A 109 -16.69 24.42 -4.57
C GLU A 109 -16.65 25.56 -3.54
N TYR A 110 -17.27 26.68 -3.85
CA TYR A 110 -17.37 27.81 -2.92
C TYR A 110 -18.81 28.32 -2.88
N ASP A 111 -19.39 28.36 -1.68
CA ASP A 111 -20.69 28.96 -1.44
C ASP A 111 -20.53 30.45 -1.06
N PRO A 112 -20.92 31.39 -1.94
CA PRO A 112 -20.80 32.82 -1.66
C PRO A 112 -21.70 33.32 -0.53
N LEU A 113 -22.81 32.64 -0.24
CA LEU A 113 -23.76 33.07 0.79
C LEU A 113 -23.27 32.73 2.19
N SER A 114 -22.74 31.53 2.38
CA SER A 114 -22.14 31.12 3.66
C SER A 114 -20.66 31.51 3.81
N GLY A 115 -20.00 31.88 2.70
CA GLY A 115 -18.56 32.12 2.68
C GLY A 115 -17.73 30.84 2.88
N LYS A 116 -18.35 29.67 2.72
CA LYS A 116 -17.72 28.36 2.93
C LYS A 116 -17.07 27.88 1.63
N GLY A 117 -15.76 27.66 1.69
CA GLY A 117 -15.02 26.94 0.64
C GLY A 117 -14.93 25.46 0.96
N GLN A 118 -15.10 24.61 -0.05
CA GLN A 118 -14.92 23.17 0.00
C GLN A 118 -13.90 22.71 -1.06
N LEU A 119 -13.20 21.64 -0.72
CA LEU A 119 -12.23 20.94 -1.55
C LEU A 119 -12.47 19.45 -1.35
N ALA A 120 -12.72 18.73 -2.44
CA ALA A 120 -12.78 17.28 -2.43
C ALA A 120 -11.56 16.74 -3.16
N ILE A 121 -10.88 15.77 -2.54
CA ILE A 121 -9.80 15.00 -3.12
C ILE A 121 -10.29 13.57 -3.25
N SER A 122 -10.33 13.06 -4.47
CA SER A 122 -10.73 11.70 -4.77
C SER A 122 -9.61 10.95 -5.47
N CYS A 123 -9.60 9.64 -5.31
CA CYS A 123 -8.74 8.74 -6.05
C CYS A 123 -9.56 7.50 -6.40
N GLU A 124 -9.45 7.02 -7.63
CA GLU A 124 -10.14 5.82 -8.11
C GLU A 124 -9.19 4.66 -8.42
N ASP A 125 -7.90 4.95 -8.57
CA ASP A 125 -6.87 4.03 -9.05
C ASP A 125 -5.80 3.73 -8.00
N ALA A 126 -6.07 3.96 -6.71
CA ALA A 126 -5.09 3.70 -5.67
C ALA A 126 -4.76 2.21 -5.59
N ASP A 127 -3.54 1.90 -5.18
CA ASP A 127 -3.13 0.53 -4.91
C ASP A 127 -4.09 -0.12 -3.90
N SER A 128 -4.39 -1.40 -4.12
CA SER A 128 -5.31 -2.14 -3.25
C SER A 128 -4.81 -2.20 -1.81
N TYR A 129 -3.50 -2.32 -1.62
CA TYR A 129 -2.85 -2.39 -0.32
C TYR A 129 -2.42 -1.01 0.16
N ARG A 130 -2.39 -0.86 1.49
CA ARG A 130 -1.69 0.21 2.19
C ARG A 130 -0.33 -0.31 2.61
N TYR A 131 0.68 0.52 2.49
CA TYR A 131 2.07 0.18 2.73
C TYR A 131 2.54 0.71 4.07
N HIS A 132 3.41 -0.04 4.74
CA HIS A 132 4.15 0.49 5.89
C HIS A 132 5.14 1.56 5.43
N ASN A 133 5.33 2.60 6.26
CA ASN A 133 6.29 3.67 6.00
C ASN A 133 7.73 3.15 5.94
N GLU A 134 8.08 2.28 6.89
CA GLU A 134 9.41 1.71 7.03
C GLU A 134 9.51 0.35 6.33
N GLU A 135 10.70 0.04 5.82
CA GLU A 135 10.99 -1.28 5.27
C GLU A 135 11.44 -2.23 6.37
N THR A 136 10.97 -3.46 6.28
CA THR A 136 11.38 -4.55 7.17
C THR A 136 12.69 -5.14 6.66
N ILE A 137 13.69 -5.16 7.55
CA ILE A 137 15.03 -5.69 7.28
C ILE A 137 15.29 -6.85 8.23
N VAL A 138 15.46 -8.05 7.68
CA VAL A 138 15.80 -9.25 8.43
C VAL A 138 17.08 -9.84 7.87
N ASN A 139 18.01 -10.27 8.72
CA ASN A 139 19.26 -10.87 8.25
C ASN A 139 19.65 -12.10 9.08
N LEU A 140 20.45 -12.96 8.46
CA LEU A 140 21.12 -14.08 9.12
C LEU A 140 22.59 -14.06 8.72
N THR A 141 23.48 -14.24 9.70
CA THR A 141 24.91 -14.44 9.45
C THR A 141 25.26 -15.91 9.64
N GLY A 142 25.96 -16.47 8.67
CA GLY A 142 26.29 -17.89 8.63
C GLY A 142 25.14 -18.74 8.07
N SER A 143 25.04 -19.97 8.57
CA SER A 143 24.05 -20.95 8.12
C SER A 143 22.98 -21.18 9.18
N GLY A 144 21.74 -21.40 8.75
CA GLY A 144 20.61 -21.67 9.63
C GLY A 144 19.26 -21.45 8.96
N THR A 145 18.19 -21.63 9.73
CA THR A 145 16.83 -21.32 9.28
C THR A 145 16.40 -19.97 9.84
N LEU A 146 16.01 -19.08 8.95
CA LEU A 146 15.48 -17.76 9.27
C LEU A 146 13.95 -17.77 9.13
N ILE A 147 13.28 -17.18 10.12
CA ILE A 147 11.85 -16.90 10.09
C ILE A 147 11.67 -15.43 9.70
N ILE A 148 10.87 -15.19 8.67
CA ILE A 148 10.51 -13.87 8.18
C ILE A 148 8.99 -13.73 8.36
N GLU A 149 8.58 -12.88 9.29
CA GLU A 149 7.18 -12.50 9.44
C GLU A 149 6.88 -11.40 8.41
N ASN A 150 5.77 -11.54 7.70
CA ASN A 150 5.26 -10.55 6.76
C ASN A 150 3.81 -10.27 7.09
N ASP A 151 3.39 -9.01 6.99
CA ASP A 151 2.00 -8.60 7.08
C ASP A 151 1.19 -9.17 5.90
N PHE A 152 -0.01 -8.65 5.67
CA PHE A 152 -0.96 -9.28 4.75
C PHE A 152 -0.56 -9.25 3.26
N MET A 153 0.12 -8.21 2.78
CA MET A 153 0.47 -8.03 1.37
C MET A 153 1.57 -9.01 0.95
N PRO A 154 1.35 -9.86 -0.08
CA PRO A 154 2.42 -10.67 -0.65
C PRO A 154 3.52 -9.79 -1.24
N VAL A 155 4.79 -10.11 -0.95
CA VAL A 155 5.92 -9.26 -1.37
C VAL A 155 7.15 -10.09 -1.70
N VAL A 156 7.83 -9.73 -2.79
CA VAL A 156 9.15 -10.29 -3.15
C VAL A 156 10.23 -9.39 -2.53
N PRO A 157 11.04 -9.90 -1.59
CA PRO A 157 12.08 -9.11 -0.95
C PRO A 157 13.30 -8.97 -1.85
N VAL A 158 14.04 -7.89 -1.62
CA VAL A 158 15.39 -7.71 -2.14
C VAL A 158 16.37 -8.41 -1.21
N ILE A 159 17.13 -9.37 -1.75
CA ILE A 159 18.08 -10.20 -1.01
C ILE A 159 19.49 -9.66 -1.27
N THR A 160 20.27 -9.42 -0.23
CA THR A 160 21.69 -9.03 -0.36
C THR A 160 22.57 -10.01 0.40
N THR A 161 23.58 -10.56 -0.26
CA THR A 161 24.50 -11.55 0.30
C THR A 161 25.93 -11.00 0.32
N SER A 162 26.65 -11.16 1.44
CA SER A 162 28.04 -10.72 1.57
C SER A 162 29.08 -11.79 1.18
N ALA A 163 28.65 -13.05 1.08
CA ALA A 163 29.42 -14.19 0.60
C ALA A 163 28.48 -15.07 -0.27
N GLU A 164 29.03 -16.09 -0.92
CA GLU A 164 28.18 -17.10 -1.57
C GLU A 164 27.27 -17.78 -0.54
N ALA A 165 25.98 -17.88 -0.88
CA ALA A 165 24.96 -18.46 -0.01
C ALA A 165 23.97 -19.31 -0.81
N ALA A 166 23.62 -20.49 -0.31
CA ALA A 166 22.56 -21.32 -0.85
C ALA A 166 21.30 -21.18 0.00
N LEU A 167 20.21 -20.73 -0.62
CA LEU A 167 18.90 -20.57 -0.03
C LEU A 167 18.01 -21.75 -0.41
N SER A 168 17.20 -22.23 0.54
CA SER A 168 16.16 -23.25 0.31
C SER A 168 14.90 -22.88 1.07
N TRP A 169 13.75 -22.91 0.40
CA TRP A 169 12.46 -22.54 0.99
C TRP A 169 11.32 -23.31 0.32
N THR A 170 10.13 -23.21 0.91
CA THR A 170 8.91 -23.86 0.40
C THR A 170 7.77 -22.86 0.28
N ILE A 171 6.99 -22.94 -0.80
CA ILE A 171 5.74 -22.19 -0.98
C ILE A 171 4.65 -23.20 -1.36
N GLY A 172 3.62 -23.33 -0.52
CA GLY A 172 2.63 -24.38 -0.69
C GLY A 172 3.27 -25.78 -0.66
N SER A 173 3.09 -26.55 -1.73
CA SER A 173 3.74 -27.86 -1.92
C SER A 173 5.11 -27.80 -2.60
N ASP A 174 5.50 -26.64 -3.14
CA ASP A 174 6.69 -26.52 -3.97
C ASP A 174 7.91 -26.17 -3.12
N SER A 175 9.03 -26.81 -3.44
CA SER A 175 10.32 -26.58 -2.79
C SER A 175 11.30 -25.99 -3.78
N PHE A 176 12.00 -24.93 -3.36
CA PHE A 176 12.96 -24.22 -4.19
C PHE A 176 14.34 -24.24 -3.53
N ARG A 177 15.38 -24.24 -4.38
CA ARG A 177 16.77 -24.09 -3.95
C ARG A 177 17.52 -23.21 -4.95
N LYS A 178 18.24 -22.21 -4.45
CA LYS A 178 19.06 -21.30 -5.26
C LYS A 178 20.38 -21.00 -4.59
N SER A 179 21.45 -20.97 -5.37
CA SER A 179 22.74 -20.45 -4.92
C SER A 179 22.90 -19.02 -5.43
N LEU A 180 23.24 -18.11 -4.53
CA LEU A 180 23.44 -16.69 -4.79
C LEU A 180 24.92 -16.36 -4.57
N SER A 181 25.57 -15.74 -5.54
CA SER A 181 26.88 -15.13 -5.32
C SER A 181 26.73 -13.82 -4.52
N VAL A 182 27.84 -13.24 -4.10
CA VAL A 182 27.86 -11.91 -3.47
C VAL A 182 27.15 -10.89 -4.36
N GLY A 183 26.27 -10.10 -3.75
CA GLY A 183 25.55 -9.03 -4.46
C GLY A 183 24.10 -8.90 -4.01
N THR A 184 23.30 -8.25 -4.84
CA THR A 184 21.87 -8.01 -4.62
C THR A 184 21.05 -8.77 -5.65
N TRP A 185 20.01 -9.44 -5.17
CA TRP A 185 19.19 -10.37 -5.94
C TRP A 185 17.71 -10.13 -5.67
N THR A 186 16.90 -10.37 -6.69
CA THR A 186 15.44 -10.46 -6.60
C THR A 186 15.03 -11.79 -7.20
N LEU A 187 14.35 -12.63 -6.42
CA LEU A 187 13.89 -13.95 -6.83
C LEU A 187 12.36 -13.92 -6.89
N PRO A 188 11.73 -13.82 -8.07
CA PRO A 188 10.27 -13.77 -8.19
C PRO A 188 9.57 -14.97 -7.53
N GLU A 189 10.23 -16.13 -7.49
CA GLU A 189 9.77 -17.34 -6.82
C GLU A 189 9.91 -17.33 -5.28
N PHE A 190 10.57 -16.32 -4.70
CA PHE A 190 10.68 -16.11 -3.25
C PHE A 190 9.73 -15.00 -2.81
N GLU A 191 8.44 -15.27 -2.89
CA GLU A 191 7.40 -14.31 -2.50
C GLU A 191 6.90 -14.62 -1.09
N LEU A 192 7.10 -13.67 -0.17
CA LEU A 192 6.64 -13.76 1.21
C LEU A 192 5.12 -13.70 1.24
N GLN A 193 4.50 -14.68 1.90
CA GLN A 193 3.06 -14.74 2.14
C GLN A 193 2.73 -14.08 3.48
N ALA A 194 1.44 -13.84 3.72
CA ALA A 194 0.99 -13.33 5.02
C ALA A 194 1.37 -14.27 6.18
N GLY A 195 1.92 -13.68 7.23
CA GLY A 195 2.41 -14.36 8.41
C GLY A 195 3.82 -14.93 8.24
N ARG A 196 4.00 -16.17 8.70
CA ARG A 196 5.32 -16.77 8.89
C ARG A 196 5.86 -17.41 7.62
N ASN A 197 7.00 -16.92 7.13
CA ASN A 197 7.77 -17.50 6.03
C ASN A 197 9.09 -18.06 6.55
N THR A 198 9.52 -19.21 6.02
CA THR A 198 10.76 -19.86 6.45
C THR A 198 11.73 -20.02 5.28
N VAL A 199 12.99 -19.69 5.52
CA VAL A 199 14.08 -19.89 4.57
C VAL A 199 15.29 -20.46 5.28
N THR A 200 15.86 -21.52 4.72
CA THR A 200 17.12 -22.10 5.18
C THR A 200 18.25 -21.56 4.33
N ILE A 201 19.28 -21.04 4.98
CA ILE A 201 20.45 -20.41 4.37
C ILE A 201 21.67 -21.25 4.73
N GLN A 202 22.49 -21.56 3.74
CA GLN A 202 23.79 -22.21 3.90
C GLN A 202 24.87 -21.30 3.33
N GLY A 203 25.78 -20.85 4.18
CA GLY A 203 26.84 -19.92 3.83
C GLY A 203 27.62 -19.46 5.05
N THR A 204 28.68 -18.68 4.82
CA THR A 204 29.53 -18.09 5.88
C THR A 204 29.33 -16.59 6.03
N GLY A 205 28.74 -15.93 5.03
CA GLY A 205 28.46 -14.49 5.05
C GLY A 205 27.12 -14.14 5.67
N THR A 206 26.75 -12.86 5.55
CA THR A 206 25.46 -12.34 5.96
C THR A 206 24.51 -12.29 4.76
N THR A 207 23.30 -12.81 4.94
CA THR A 207 22.20 -12.70 3.98
C THR A 207 21.13 -11.80 4.58
N THR A 208 20.78 -10.72 3.89
CA THR A 208 19.82 -9.70 4.32
C THR A 208 18.65 -9.67 3.36
N PHE A 209 17.44 -9.69 3.91
CA PHE A 209 16.17 -9.54 3.20
C PHE A 209 15.60 -8.16 3.53
N ARG A 210 15.25 -7.39 2.51
CA ARG A 210 14.61 -6.07 2.64
C ARG A 210 13.33 -6.05 1.84
N PHE A 211 12.23 -5.67 2.47
CA PHE A 211 10.92 -5.59 1.83
C PHE A 211 10.03 -4.56 2.53
N ARG A 212 9.03 -4.09 1.80
CA ARG A 212 7.99 -3.22 2.36
C ARG A 212 6.74 -4.05 2.59
N GLU A 213 6.32 -4.12 3.84
CA GLU A 213 5.08 -4.77 4.22
C GLU A 213 3.87 -3.93 3.83
N GLY A 214 2.71 -4.56 3.74
CA GLY A 214 1.45 -3.88 3.49
C GLY A 214 0.26 -4.66 3.99
N ARG A 215 -0.89 -4.00 4.08
CA ARG A 215 -2.18 -4.59 4.45
C ARG A 215 -3.35 -3.91 3.76
N LEU A 216 -4.50 -4.59 3.73
CA LEU A 216 -5.76 -3.98 3.27
C LEU A 216 -6.20 -2.87 4.20
#